data_AF-A0A8J4RVE9-F1
#
_entry.id   AF-A0A8J4RVE9-F1
#
_cell.length_a   1.000
_cell.length_b   1.000
_cell.length_c   1.000
_cell.angle_alpha   90.00
_cell.angle_beta   90.00
_cell.angle_gamma   90.00
#
_symmetry.space_group_name_H-M   'P 1'
#
loop_
_entity.id
_entity.type
_entity.pdbx_description
1 polymer ?
#
loop_
_entity_poly.entity_id
_entity_poly.type
_entity_poly.pdbx_seq_one_letter_code
_entity_poly.pdbx_strand_id
1 'polypeptide(L)'
;MVVPRLTTLLNNNLTVNQAKQIHAQILINSLNHLEPLLVRQIAPLTSIHCRSVAQAQYLKLVLYQLQNPDAFSWGWTIQFFSQNGQFKEAFSLYVQMQRLGLFPTTFAISSALRACARIEYRIGGVLVHAQVHKYGHCICVYVHTVLVDLYLKLGDMVTAQKVFDEMLVKNVVSWNSILSKYLKSGSLAEAQRVFNKIPRKDVISWNSMVLGYARVGNMVRHGLCFSRYHRKTWLLGTQ
;
A
#
# COMPACT_ATOMS: atom_id res chain seq x y z
N MET A 1 -12.02 36.99 14.69
CA MET A 1 -12.60 36.02 15.66
C MET A 1 -12.98 34.64 15.06
N VAL A 2 -13.19 34.51 13.74
CA VAL A 2 -13.65 33.23 13.13
C VAL A 2 -12.54 32.18 13.02
N VAL A 3 -11.32 32.57 12.61
CA VAL A 3 -10.21 31.63 12.34
C VAL A 3 -9.86 30.71 13.53
N PRO A 4 -9.71 31.18 14.78
CA PRO A 4 -9.40 30.30 15.91
C PRO A 4 -10.46 29.22 16.13
N ARG A 5 -11.75 29.59 16.01
CA ARG A 5 -12.88 28.67 16.14
C ARG A 5 -12.91 27.63 15.02
N LEU A 6 -12.55 28.00 13.79
CA LEU A 6 -12.39 27.05 12.69
C LEU A 6 -11.26 26.06 12.97
N THR A 7 -10.09 26.50 13.43
CA THR A 7 -8.99 25.58 13.81
C THR A 7 -9.32 24.65 14.97
N THR A 8 -10.22 25.03 15.88
CA THR A 8 -10.72 24.14 16.96
C THR A 8 -11.93 23.28 16.58
N LEU A 9 -12.55 23.53 15.43
CA LEU A 9 -13.65 22.69 14.90
C LEU A 9 -13.14 21.70 13.84
N LEU A 10 -12.08 22.08 13.13
CA LEU A 10 -10.98 21.17 12.81
C LEU A 10 -10.33 20.65 14.12
N ASN A 11 -9.49 19.63 14.06
CA ASN A 11 -8.99 18.81 15.18
C ASN A 11 -10.07 17.96 15.90
N ASN A 12 -11.35 18.34 15.84
CA ASN A 12 -12.48 17.50 16.26
C ASN A 12 -12.91 16.50 15.17
N ASN A 13 -13.60 15.42 15.57
CA ASN A 13 -14.12 14.41 14.65
C ASN A 13 -15.22 14.97 13.74
N LEU A 14 -14.85 15.27 12.50
CA LEU A 14 -15.71 15.84 11.46
C LEU A 14 -16.50 14.79 10.68
N THR A 15 -17.69 15.13 10.21
CA THR A 15 -18.40 14.35 9.18
C THR A 15 -18.10 14.89 7.78
N VAL A 16 -18.29 14.06 6.75
CA VAL A 16 -18.10 14.50 5.34
C VAL A 16 -19.02 15.68 4.98
N ASN A 17 -20.24 15.73 5.52
CA ASN A 17 -21.17 16.83 5.24
C ASN A 17 -20.72 18.14 5.89
N GLN A 18 -20.25 18.10 7.13
CA GLN A 18 -19.62 19.26 7.78
C GLN A 18 -18.34 19.68 7.05
N ALA A 19 -17.52 18.73 6.59
CA ALA A 19 -16.32 19.03 5.81
C ALA A 19 -16.64 19.73 4.47
N LYS A 20 -17.74 19.36 3.80
CA LYS A 20 -18.26 20.08 2.62
C LYS A 20 -18.69 21.51 2.95
N GLN A 21 -19.41 21.70 4.06
CA GLN A 21 -19.84 23.02 4.52
C GLN A 21 -18.65 23.92 4.87
N ILE A 22 -17.65 23.40 5.59
CA ILE A 22 -16.44 24.17 5.94
C ILE A 22 -15.63 24.52 4.68
N HIS A 23 -15.47 23.59 3.73
CA HIS A 23 -14.75 23.89 2.49
C HIS A 23 -15.46 24.98 1.66
N ALA A 24 -16.79 24.92 1.54
CA ALA A 24 -17.56 25.99 0.88
C ALA A 24 -17.35 27.36 1.58
N GLN A 25 -17.30 27.38 2.92
CA GLN A 25 -17.01 28.60 3.67
C GLN A 25 -15.56 29.07 3.50
N ILE A 26 -14.58 28.18 3.37
CA ILE A 26 -13.18 28.55 3.07
C ILE A 26 -13.11 29.26 1.71
N LEU A 27 -13.75 28.70 0.68
CA LEU A 27 -13.78 29.28 -0.68
C LEU A 27 -14.47 30.65 -0.70
N ILE A 28 -15.66 30.78 -0.09
CA ILE A 28 -16.41 32.05 -0.04
C ILE A 28 -15.61 33.15 0.68
N ASN A 29 -14.95 32.81 1.78
CA ASN A 29 -14.20 33.78 2.59
C ASN A 29 -12.72 33.93 2.15
N SER A 30 -12.30 33.32 1.04
CA SER A 30 -10.92 33.32 0.55
C SER A 30 -9.86 32.88 1.58
N LEU A 31 -10.21 31.95 2.47
CA LEU A 31 -9.35 31.46 3.57
C LEU A 31 -8.43 30.31 3.12
N ASN A 32 -7.88 30.40 1.91
CA ASN A 32 -7.30 29.28 1.16
C ASN A 32 -6.08 28.64 1.86
N HIS A 33 -5.45 29.36 2.79
CA HIS A 33 -4.40 28.83 3.68
C HIS A 33 -4.88 27.71 4.62
N LEU A 34 -6.20 27.52 4.81
CA LEU A 34 -6.80 26.47 5.64
C LEU A 34 -7.12 25.18 4.87
N GLU A 35 -7.04 25.17 3.53
CA GLU A 35 -7.40 24.01 2.71
C GLU A 35 -6.55 22.75 3.02
N PRO A 36 -5.21 22.82 3.19
CA PRO A 36 -4.41 21.64 3.55
C PRO A 36 -4.76 21.07 4.93
N LEU A 37 -5.20 21.92 5.87
CA LEU A 37 -5.67 21.48 7.18
C LEU A 37 -6.99 20.72 7.06
N LEU A 38 -7.90 21.17 6.20
CA LEU A 38 -9.15 20.48 5.90
C LEU A 38 -8.90 19.10 5.25
N VAL A 39 -7.95 18.99 4.30
CA VAL A 39 -7.56 17.69 3.72
C VAL A 39 -6.96 16.76 4.79
N ARG A 40 -6.06 17.27 5.63
CA ARG A 40 -5.45 16.51 6.74
C ARG A 40 -6.46 16.03 7.78
N GLN A 41 -7.59 16.71 7.91
CA GLN A 41 -8.72 16.33 8.77
C GLN A 41 -9.63 15.27 8.13
N ILE A 42 -9.92 15.38 6.83
CA ILE A 42 -10.74 14.41 6.08
C ILE A 42 -10.01 13.07 5.88
N ALA A 43 -8.67 13.11 5.85
CA ALA A 43 -7.80 11.98 5.58
C ALA A 43 -8.01 10.76 6.52
N PRO A 44 -8.06 10.90 7.85
CA PRO A 44 -8.43 9.77 8.73
C PRO A 44 -9.89 9.31 8.61
N LEU A 45 -10.82 10.25 8.43
CA LEU A 45 -12.27 10.00 8.50
C LEU A 45 -12.81 9.09 7.40
N THR A 46 -12.08 9.02 6.28
CA THR A 46 -12.47 8.29 5.07
C THR A 46 -11.69 6.97 4.91
N SER A 47 -10.65 6.74 5.70
CA SER A 47 -9.76 5.58 5.53
C SER A 47 -10.29 4.26 6.11
N ILE A 48 -11.27 4.31 7.03
CA ILE A 48 -11.67 3.11 7.78
C ILE A 48 -12.72 2.27 7.04
N HIS A 49 -13.84 2.82 6.57
CA HIS A 49 -14.97 2.02 6.04
C HIS A 49 -15.83 2.71 4.94
N CYS A 50 -15.24 3.39 3.94
CA CYS A 50 -16.02 4.13 2.93
C CYS A 50 -15.67 3.88 1.45
N ARG A 51 -16.53 3.12 0.75
CA ARG A 51 -16.53 2.94 -0.72
C ARG A 51 -17.39 3.96 -1.50
N SER A 52 -17.84 5.04 -0.85
CA SER A 52 -18.82 5.97 -1.44
C SER A 52 -18.24 6.75 -2.63
N VAL A 53 -18.83 6.57 -3.82
CA VAL A 53 -18.44 7.27 -5.06
C VAL A 53 -18.49 8.80 -4.88
N ALA A 54 -19.49 9.31 -4.16
CA ALA A 54 -19.66 10.74 -3.90
C ALA A 54 -18.53 11.33 -3.03
N GLN A 55 -17.87 10.53 -2.20
CA GLN A 55 -16.70 10.96 -1.41
C GLN A 55 -15.44 11.01 -2.28
N ALA A 56 -15.25 10.02 -3.14
CA ALA A 56 -14.14 10.00 -4.11
C ALA A 56 -14.21 11.19 -5.09
N GLN A 57 -15.42 11.52 -5.57
CA GLN A 57 -15.66 12.72 -6.38
C GLN A 57 -15.35 14.01 -5.62
N TYR A 58 -15.87 14.14 -4.39
CA TYR A 58 -15.61 15.32 -3.55
C TYR A 58 -14.11 15.53 -3.28
N LEU A 59 -13.39 14.46 -2.95
CA LEU A 59 -11.95 14.49 -2.70
C LEU A 59 -11.16 14.98 -3.92
N LYS A 60 -11.51 14.50 -5.12
CA LYS A 60 -10.92 15.01 -6.38
C LYS A 60 -11.22 16.50 -6.58
N LEU A 61 -12.45 16.93 -6.34
CA LEU A 61 -12.83 18.35 -6.45
C LEU A 61 -12.00 19.22 -5.51
N VAL A 62 -11.87 18.86 -4.23
CA VAL A 62 -11.00 19.56 -3.26
C VAL A 62 -9.57 19.61 -3.78
N LEU A 63 -9.00 18.48 -4.20
CA LEU A 63 -7.60 18.38 -4.63
C LEU A 63 -7.29 19.27 -5.85
N TYR A 64 -8.22 19.37 -6.82
CA TYR A 64 -8.08 20.23 -7.99
C TYR A 64 -8.38 21.71 -7.72
N GLN A 65 -9.07 22.04 -6.63
CA GLN A 65 -9.38 23.42 -6.24
C GLN A 65 -8.29 24.05 -5.36
N LEU A 66 -7.36 23.26 -4.79
CA LEU A 66 -6.25 23.76 -3.98
C LEU A 66 -5.41 24.80 -4.74
N GLN A 67 -5.37 26.03 -4.23
CA GLN A 67 -4.45 27.05 -4.77
C GLN A 67 -2.97 26.71 -4.52
N ASN A 68 -2.69 26.05 -3.40
CA ASN A 68 -1.35 25.64 -3.00
C ASN A 68 -1.29 24.11 -2.87
N PRO A 69 -1.06 23.37 -3.97
CA PRO A 69 -1.07 21.91 -3.95
C PRO A 69 0.17 21.37 -3.21
N ASP A 70 -0.05 20.59 -2.16
CA ASP A 70 1.03 20.04 -1.33
C ASP A 70 1.18 18.51 -1.48
N ALA A 71 2.37 17.99 -1.19
CA ALA A 71 2.69 16.58 -1.41
C ALA A 71 1.95 15.60 -0.47
N PHE A 72 1.43 16.07 0.67
CA PHE A 72 0.64 15.28 1.60
C PHE A 72 -0.80 15.13 1.11
N SER A 73 -1.46 16.22 0.68
CA SER A 73 -2.82 16.19 0.15
C SER A 73 -2.95 15.29 -1.09
N TRP A 74 -1.98 15.38 -2.01
CA TRP A 74 -1.87 14.49 -3.17
C TRP A 74 -1.57 13.05 -2.75
N GLY A 75 -0.56 12.84 -1.91
CA GLY A 75 -0.15 11.49 -1.48
C GLY A 75 -1.24 10.73 -0.72
N TRP A 76 -2.00 11.42 0.12
CA TRP A 76 -3.15 10.84 0.82
C TRP A 76 -4.28 10.49 -0.16
N THR A 77 -4.59 11.39 -1.11
CA THR A 77 -5.63 11.12 -2.10
C THR A 77 -5.29 9.88 -2.96
N ILE A 78 -4.03 9.77 -3.42
CA ILE A 78 -3.53 8.60 -4.15
C ILE A 78 -3.68 7.31 -3.31
N GLN A 79 -3.41 7.39 -2.00
CA GLN A 79 -3.61 6.26 -1.07
C GLN A 79 -5.09 5.87 -0.94
N PHE A 80 -6.00 6.83 -0.81
CA PHE A 80 -7.45 6.58 -0.73
C PHE A 80 -7.98 5.86 -1.97
N PHE A 81 -7.62 6.32 -3.18
CA PHE A 81 -8.04 5.65 -4.42
C PHE A 81 -7.44 4.23 -4.54
N SER A 82 -6.16 4.05 -4.14
CA SER A 82 -5.48 2.75 -4.15
C SER A 82 -6.06 1.76 -3.11
N GLN A 83 -6.48 2.23 -1.94
CA GLN A 83 -7.16 1.42 -0.93
C GLN A 83 -8.58 1.01 -1.36
N ASN A 84 -9.30 1.88 -2.07
CA ASN A 84 -10.65 1.62 -2.59
C ASN A 84 -10.69 0.85 -3.93
N GLY A 85 -9.55 0.37 -4.43
CA GLY A 85 -9.47 -0.44 -5.66
C GLY A 85 -9.53 0.37 -6.97
N GLN A 86 -9.58 1.70 -6.90
CA GLN A 86 -9.59 2.61 -8.05
C GLN A 86 -8.14 2.88 -8.49
N PHE A 87 -7.48 1.81 -8.97
CA PHE A 87 -6.05 1.81 -9.23
C PHE A 87 -5.64 2.70 -10.42
N LYS A 88 -6.46 2.80 -11.47
CA LYS A 88 -6.18 3.67 -12.62
C LYS A 88 -6.17 5.14 -12.20
N GLU A 89 -7.14 5.53 -11.37
CA GLU A 89 -7.28 6.86 -10.80
C GLU A 89 -6.12 7.19 -9.87
N ALA A 90 -5.75 6.26 -8.97
CA ALA A 90 -4.61 6.43 -8.08
C ALA A 90 -3.30 6.69 -8.84
N PHE A 91 -3.03 5.93 -9.91
CA PHE A 91 -1.85 6.14 -10.73
C PHE A 91 -1.92 7.44 -11.56
N SER A 92 -3.09 7.79 -12.11
CA SER A 92 -3.29 9.05 -12.83
C SER A 92 -2.98 10.26 -11.95
N LEU A 93 -3.49 10.26 -10.70
CA LEU A 93 -3.21 11.31 -9.72
C LEU A 93 -1.73 11.35 -9.30
N TYR A 94 -1.05 10.21 -9.23
CA TYR A 94 0.40 10.15 -9.00
C TYR A 94 1.19 10.81 -10.16
N VAL A 95 0.81 10.57 -11.41
CA VAL A 95 1.44 11.23 -12.57
C VAL A 95 1.17 12.74 -12.58
N GLN A 96 -0.04 13.17 -12.20
CA GLN A 96 -0.37 14.60 -12.08
C GLN A 96 0.42 15.30 -10.96
N MET A 97 0.54 14.67 -9.79
CA MET A 97 1.39 15.15 -8.69
C MET A 97 2.82 15.45 -9.18
N GLN A 98 3.38 14.57 -10.01
CA GLN A 98 4.71 14.76 -10.59
C GLN A 98 4.77 15.87 -11.65
N ARG A 99 3.71 16.06 -12.44
CA ARG A 99 3.61 17.17 -13.40
C ARG A 99 3.54 18.54 -12.71
N LEU A 100 3.01 18.60 -11.49
CA LEU A 100 3.04 19.80 -10.63
C LEU A 100 4.40 20.01 -9.92
N GLY A 101 5.41 19.18 -10.20
CA GLY A 101 6.73 19.27 -9.58
C GLY A 101 6.78 18.81 -8.11
N LEU A 102 5.71 18.21 -7.59
CA LEU A 102 5.64 17.79 -6.18
C LEU A 102 6.44 16.49 -5.96
N PHE A 103 7.31 16.51 -4.95
CA PHE A 103 8.10 15.35 -4.54
C PHE A 103 7.19 14.26 -3.94
N PRO A 104 7.13 13.05 -4.54
CA PRO A 104 6.26 11.99 -4.06
C PRO A 104 6.63 11.50 -2.67
N THR A 105 5.65 11.43 -1.76
CA THR A 105 5.84 10.80 -0.45
C THR A 105 5.93 9.27 -0.58
N THR A 106 6.53 8.61 0.41
CA THR A 106 6.58 7.14 0.52
C THR A 106 5.20 6.48 0.38
N PHE A 107 4.15 7.13 0.90
CA PHE A 107 2.76 6.69 0.78
C PHE A 107 2.24 6.82 -0.66
N ALA A 108 2.52 7.93 -1.35
CA ALA A 108 2.17 8.12 -2.76
C ALA A 108 2.84 7.07 -3.64
N ILE A 109 4.15 6.87 -3.47
CA ILE A 109 4.97 5.87 -4.19
C ILE A 109 4.40 4.46 -3.98
N SER A 110 4.21 4.03 -2.73
CA SER A 110 3.74 2.68 -2.43
C SER A 110 2.31 2.43 -2.94
N SER A 111 1.46 3.46 -2.91
CA SER A 111 0.09 3.40 -3.42
C SER A 111 0.05 3.36 -4.95
N ALA A 112 0.97 4.04 -5.64
CA ALA A 112 1.15 4.00 -7.09
C ALA A 112 1.77 2.67 -7.57
N LEU A 113 2.80 2.17 -6.88
CA LEU A 113 3.36 0.84 -7.14
C LEU A 113 2.31 -0.27 -6.96
N ARG A 114 1.50 -0.20 -5.90
CA ARG A 114 0.36 -1.11 -5.69
C ARG A 114 -0.66 -1.01 -6.82
N ALA A 115 -0.94 0.20 -7.30
CA ALA A 115 -1.82 0.40 -8.44
C ALA A 115 -1.26 -0.28 -9.69
N CYS A 116 -0.01 0.01 -10.09
CA CYS A 116 0.68 -0.65 -11.19
C CYS A 116 0.69 -2.18 -11.06
N ALA A 117 0.90 -2.71 -9.86
CA ALA A 117 0.87 -4.13 -9.57
C ALA A 117 -0.53 -4.76 -9.75
N ARG A 118 -1.61 -3.98 -9.60
CA ARG A 118 -3.00 -4.44 -9.72
C ARG A 118 -3.59 -4.28 -11.11
N ILE A 119 -3.10 -3.33 -11.91
CA ILE A 119 -3.44 -3.17 -13.33
C ILE A 119 -2.37 -3.73 -14.27
N GLU A 120 -1.37 -4.43 -13.71
CA GLU A 120 -0.21 -5.03 -14.40
C GLU A 120 0.54 -4.06 -15.35
N TYR A 121 0.55 -2.77 -15.01
CA TYR A 121 1.14 -1.71 -15.83
C TYR A 121 2.66 -1.64 -15.67
N ARG A 122 3.37 -2.49 -16.43
CA ARG A 122 4.84 -2.64 -16.40
C ARG A 122 5.58 -1.31 -16.53
N ILE A 123 5.25 -0.50 -17.52
CA ILE A 123 5.97 0.75 -17.83
C ILE A 123 5.88 1.71 -16.64
N GLY A 124 4.68 1.97 -16.13
CA GLY A 124 4.49 2.81 -14.94
C GLY A 124 5.19 2.24 -13.70
N GLY A 125 5.13 0.92 -13.49
CA GLY A 125 5.82 0.26 -12.38
C GLY A 125 7.34 0.47 -12.40
N VAL A 126 7.97 0.31 -13.57
CA VAL A 126 9.42 0.52 -13.75
C VAL A 126 9.80 2.00 -13.59
N LEU A 127 8.99 2.92 -14.11
CA LEU A 127 9.22 4.36 -13.93
C LEU A 127 9.17 4.78 -12.44
N VAL A 128 8.19 4.28 -11.69
CA VAL A 128 8.10 4.55 -10.24
C VAL A 128 9.24 3.86 -9.48
N HIS A 129 9.69 2.68 -9.90
CA HIS A 129 10.89 2.05 -9.30
C HIS A 129 12.15 2.88 -9.52
N ALA A 130 12.38 3.41 -10.73
CA ALA A 130 13.50 4.34 -10.97
C ALA A 130 13.43 5.60 -10.09
N GLN A 131 12.22 6.07 -9.80
CA GLN A 131 11.99 7.20 -8.89
C GLN A 131 12.27 6.85 -7.41
N VAL A 132 12.06 5.61 -6.96
CA VAL A 132 12.47 5.14 -5.62
C VAL A 132 13.97 5.34 -5.41
N HIS A 133 14.78 5.00 -6.42
CA HIS A 133 16.23 5.22 -6.40
C HIS A 133 16.58 6.71 -6.46
N LYS A 134 15.97 7.46 -7.40
CA LYS A 134 16.21 8.90 -7.57
C LYS A 134 15.95 9.73 -6.29
N TYR A 135 14.92 9.38 -5.53
CA TYR A 135 14.52 10.11 -4.32
C TYR A 135 15.04 9.49 -3.01
N GLY A 136 15.96 8.52 -3.07
CA GLY A 136 16.60 7.95 -1.88
C GLY A 136 15.70 7.07 -1.01
N HIS A 137 14.56 6.59 -1.52
CA HIS A 137 13.65 5.72 -0.78
C HIS A 137 14.11 4.24 -0.73
N CYS A 138 15.34 3.96 -1.17
CA CYS A 138 16.01 2.64 -1.22
C CYS A 138 16.05 1.91 0.15
N ILE A 139 15.96 2.63 1.27
CA ILE A 139 16.05 2.04 2.62
C ILE A 139 14.65 1.61 3.14
N CYS A 140 13.56 2.07 2.51
CA CYS A 140 12.22 1.83 3.02
C CYS A 140 11.74 0.39 2.74
N VAL A 141 11.72 -0.44 3.79
CA VAL A 141 11.20 -1.82 3.77
C VAL A 141 9.79 -1.92 3.17
N TYR A 142 8.93 -0.93 3.45
CA TYR A 142 7.56 -0.90 2.93
C TYR A 142 7.52 -0.77 1.41
N VAL A 143 8.31 0.14 0.83
CA VAL A 143 8.42 0.34 -0.61
C VAL A 143 8.93 -0.93 -1.29
N HIS A 144 9.98 -1.55 -0.77
CA HIS A 144 10.56 -2.77 -1.35
C HIS A 144 9.60 -3.96 -1.27
N THR A 145 8.82 -4.07 -0.19
CA THR A 145 7.76 -5.09 -0.09
C THR A 145 6.74 -4.95 -1.23
N VAL A 146 6.39 -3.72 -1.62
CA VAL A 146 5.47 -3.46 -2.74
C VAL A 146 6.16 -3.61 -4.10
N LEU A 147 7.44 -3.26 -4.24
CA LEU A 147 8.21 -3.52 -5.46
C LEU A 147 8.33 -5.02 -5.75
N VAL A 148 8.56 -5.84 -4.72
CA VAL A 148 8.55 -7.30 -4.85
C VAL A 148 7.17 -7.78 -5.34
N ASP A 149 6.06 -7.37 -4.71
CA ASP A 149 4.70 -7.71 -5.16
C ASP A 149 4.42 -7.27 -6.62
N LEU A 150 4.89 -6.07 -7.01
CA LEU A 150 4.82 -5.56 -8.39
C LEU A 150 5.50 -6.50 -9.38
N TYR A 151 6.80 -6.77 -9.21
CA TYR A 151 7.55 -7.59 -10.17
C TYR A 151 7.05 -9.03 -10.22
N LEU A 152 6.64 -9.61 -9.09
CA LEU A 152 6.05 -10.95 -9.03
C LEU A 152 4.73 -11.06 -9.82
N LYS A 153 3.89 -10.02 -9.80
CA LYS A 153 2.65 -9.95 -10.60
C LYS A 153 2.93 -9.71 -12.08
N LEU A 154 3.89 -8.84 -12.40
CA LEU A 154 4.40 -8.65 -13.76
C LEU A 154 5.15 -9.88 -14.33
N GLY A 155 5.19 -11.01 -13.62
CA GLY A 155 5.85 -12.24 -14.05
C GLY A 155 7.38 -12.24 -13.96
N ASP A 156 7.99 -11.10 -13.64
CA ASP A 156 9.43 -10.92 -13.58
C ASP A 156 10.00 -11.37 -12.23
N MET A 157 10.18 -12.69 -12.11
CA MET A 157 10.76 -13.31 -10.92
C MET A 157 12.21 -12.87 -10.68
N VAL A 158 12.98 -12.58 -11.74
CA VAL A 158 14.39 -12.23 -11.65
C VAL A 158 14.56 -10.86 -10.99
N THR A 159 13.83 -9.85 -11.45
CA THR A 159 13.87 -8.52 -10.83
C THR A 159 13.23 -8.52 -9.44
N ALA A 160 12.15 -9.29 -9.23
CA ALA A 160 11.58 -9.47 -7.90
C ALA A 160 12.57 -10.07 -6.89
N GLN A 161 13.36 -11.06 -7.31
CA GLN A 161 14.40 -11.67 -6.47
C GLN A 161 15.54 -10.68 -6.17
N LYS A 162 16.01 -9.91 -7.16
CA LYS A 162 17.03 -8.85 -6.95
C LYS A 162 16.57 -7.81 -5.94
N VAL A 163 15.40 -7.22 -6.15
CA VAL A 163 14.80 -6.23 -5.23
C VAL A 163 14.62 -6.82 -3.83
N PHE A 164 14.21 -8.08 -3.73
CA PHE A 164 14.10 -8.76 -2.44
C PHE A 164 15.46 -8.93 -1.77
N ASP A 165 16.48 -9.39 -2.49
CA ASP A 165 17.82 -9.63 -1.96
C ASP A 165 18.49 -8.33 -1.49
N GLU A 166 18.30 -7.22 -2.21
CA GLU A 166 18.72 -5.86 -1.84
C GLU A 166 18.08 -5.32 -0.53
N MET A 167 16.95 -5.87 -0.07
CA MET A 167 16.31 -5.44 1.18
C MET A 167 17.20 -5.72 2.41
N LEU A 168 17.70 -4.66 3.04
CA LEU A 168 18.43 -4.73 4.33
C LEU A 168 17.63 -5.46 5.42
N VAL A 169 16.32 -5.22 5.49
CA VAL A 169 15.40 -5.88 6.43
C VAL A 169 14.21 -6.46 5.66
N LYS A 170 14.08 -7.79 5.68
CA LYS A 170 13.03 -8.55 4.98
C LYS A 170 11.90 -8.91 5.95
N ASN A 171 10.73 -8.29 5.80
CA ASN A 171 9.54 -8.58 6.63
C ASN A 171 8.82 -9.86 6.18
N VAL A 172 7.94 -10.41 7.03
CA VAL A 172 7.22 -11.67 6.74
C VAL A 172 6.36 -11.59 5.46
N VAL A 173 5.85 -10.41 5.12
CA VAL A 173 5.06 -10.20 3.90
C VAL A 173 5.92 -10.39 2.65
N SER A 174 7.12 -9.80 2.61
CA SER A 174 8.07 -9.96 1.49
C SER A 174 8.51 -11.43 1.32
N TRP A 175 8.79 -12.13 2.43
CA TRP A 175 9.05 -13.58 2.43
C TRP A 175 7.89 -14.39 1.87
N ASN A 176 6.66 -14.12 2.33
CA ASN A 176 5.45 -14.81 1.88
C ASN A 176 5.14 -14.56 0.40
N SER A 177 5.45 -13.38 -0.13
CA SER A 177 5.30 -13.06 -1.56
C SER A 177 6.22 -13.92 -2.43
N ILE A 178 7.51 -13.98 -2.09
CA ILE A 178 8.51 -14.81 -2.79
C ILE A 178 8.14 -16.30 -2.69
N LEU A 179 7.81 -16.78 -1.48
CA LEU A 179 7.37 -18.16 -1.22
C LEU A 179 6.17 -18.55 -2.10
N SER A 180 5.15 -17.70 -2.12
CA SER A 180 3.93 -17.92 -2.90
C SER A 180 4.18 -17.99 -4.40
N LYS A 181 5.15 -17.23 -4.93
CA LYS A 181 5.50 -17.27 -6.36
C LYS A 181 6.26 -18.55 -6.73
N TYR A 182 7.23 -19.00 -5.91
CA TYR A 182 7.90 -20.28 -6.16
C TYR A 182 6.90 -21.45 -6.13
N LEU A 183 5.95 -21.46 -5.18
CA LEU A 183 4.87 -22.46 -5.15
C LEU A 183 3.95 -22.40 -6.38
N LYS A 184 3.59 -21.20 -6.86
CA LYS A 184 2.79 -21.02 -8.08
C LYS A 184 3.51 -21.42 -9.37
N SER A 185 4.84 -21.38 -9.39
CA SER A 185 5.67 -21.82 -10.53
C SER A 185 6.01 -23.32 -10.50
N GLY A 186 5.49 -24.09 -9.52
CA GLY A 186 5.79 -25.52 -9.37
C GLY A 186 7.14 -25.82 -8.70
N SER A 187 7.97 -24.80 -8.46
CA SER A 187 9.31 -24.91 -7.86
C SER A 187 9.27 -25.17 -6.35
N LEU A 188 8.76 -26.33 -5.94
CA LEU A 188 8.59 -26.73 -4.53
C LEU A 188 9.92 -26.78 -3.76
N ALA A 189 11.02 -27.15 -4.41
CA ALA A 189 12.36 -27.16 -3.79
C ALA A 189 12.79 -25.74 -3.37
N GLU A 190 12.61 -24.76 -4.26
CA GLU A 190 12.90 -23.35 -3.99
C GLU A 190 11.94 -22.76 -2.96
N ALA A 191 10.65 -23.09 -3.04
CA ALA A 191 9.69 -22.73 -1.99
C ALA A 191 10.12 -23.25 -0.62
N GLN A 192 10.57 -24.50 -0.49
CA GLN A 192 11.08 -25.04 0.77
C GLN A 192 12.37 -24.34 1.23
N ARG A 193 13.28 -23.99 0.30
CA ARG A 193 14.51 -23.24 0.59
C ARG A 193 14.18 -21.84 1.16
N VAL A 194 13.24 -21.13 0.55
CA VAL A 194 12.73 -19.84 1.02
C VAL A 194 12.02 -20.00 2.36
N PHE A 195 11.09 -20.94 2.49
CA PHE A 195 10.35 -21.19 3.73
C PHE A 195 11.28 -21.46 4.91
N ASN A 196 12.33 -22.28 4.73
CA ASN A 196 13.32 -22.55 5.76
C ASN A 196 13.97 -21.25 6.27
N LYS A 197 14.36 -20.34 5.37
CA LYS A 197 15.00 -19.04 5.69
C LYS A 197 14.10 -18.03 6.40
N ILE A 198 12.77 -18.17 6.37
CA ILE A 198 11.85 -17.24 7.07
C ILE A 198 12.11 -17.26 8.59
N PRO A 199 12.56 -16.17 9.23
CA PRO A 199 12.94 -16.18 10.65
C PRO A 199 11.76 -16.48 11.58
N ARG A 200 10.64 -15.76 11.40
CA ARG A 200 9.37 -15.99 12.11
C ARG A 200 8.28 -16.30 11.09
N LYS A 201 8.01 -17.60 10.90
CA LYS A 201 6.96 -18.13 10.03
C LYS A 201 5.58 -17.84 10.64
N ASP A 202 4.70 -17.22 9.87
CA ASP A 202 3.31 -16.90 10.23
C ASP A 202 2.31 -17.92 9.64
N VAL A 203 1.02 -17.74 9.93
CA VAL A 203 -0.07 -18.60 9.42
C VAL A 203 -0.02 -18.70 7.89
N ILE A 204 0.27 -17.60 7.20
CA ILE A 204 0.38 -17.55 5.73
C ILE A 204 1.56 -18.40 5.24
N SER A 205 2.72 -18.31 5.90
CA SER A 205 3.91 -19.13 5.59
C SER A 205 3.58 -20.62 5.63
N TRP A 206 2.91 -21.08 6.71
CA TRP A 206 2.58 -22.49 6.91
C TRP A 206 1.51 -22.97 5.93
N ASN A 207 0.40 -22.23 5.80
CA ASN A 207 -0.69 -22.58 4.89
C ASN A 207 -0.21 -22.68 3.44
N SER A 208 0.70 -21.79 3.02
CA SER A 208 1.32 -21.83 1.69
C SER A 208 2.07 -23.14 1.45
N MET A 209 2.90 -23.58 2.40
CA MET A 209 3.65 -24.84 2.27
C MET A 209 2.76 -26.08 2.33
N VAL A 210 1.75 -26.10 3.21
CA VAL A 210 0.77 -27.19 3.28
C VAL A 210 0.06 -27.35 1.94
N LEU A 211 -0.49 -26.26 1.39
CA LEU A 211 -1.12 -26.25 0.06
C LEU A 211 -0.15 -26.64 -1.06
N GLY A 212 1.11 -26.21 -0.97
CA GLY A 212 2.18 -26.58 -1.88
C GLY A 212 2.45 -28.09 -1.92
N TYR A 213 2.54 -28.72 -0.75
CA TYR A 213 2.75 -30.17 -0.64
C TYR A 213 1.56 -30.99 -1.12
N ALA A 214 0.33 -30.54 -0.83
CA ALA A 214 -0.89 -31.18 -1.33
C ALA A 214 -0.94 -31.22 -2.86
N ARG A 215 -0.61 -30.10 -3.54
CA ARG A 215 -0.62 -30.00 -5.00
C ARG A 215 0.38 -30.90 -5.72
N VAL A 216 1.50 -31.23 -5.06
CA VAL A 216 2.54 -32.13 -5.58
C VAL A 216 2.31 -33.58 -5.13
N GLY A 217 1.22 -33.88 -4.41
CA GLY A 217 0.91 -35.22 -3.90
C GLY A 217 1.84 -35.72 -2.78
N ASN A 218 2.69 -34.85 -2.21
CA ASN A 218 3.66 -35.25 -1.19
C ASN A 218 3.00 -35.28 0.21
N MET A 219 2.13 -36.26 0.42
CA MET A 219 1.31 -36.39 1.63
C MET A 219 2.12 -36.57 2.91
N VAL A 220 3.33 -37.16 2.83
CA VAL A 220 4.25 -37.31 3.97
C VAL A 220 4.74 -35.94 4.45
N ARG A 221 5.27 -35.10 3.54
CA ARG A 221 5.72 -33.75 3.92
C ARG A 221 4.56 -32.82 4.25
N HIS A 222 3.38 -33.01 3.63
CA HIS A 222 2.14 -32.35 4.03
C HIS A 222 1.81 -32.62 5.51
N GLY A 223 1.69 -33.88 5.92
CA GLY A 223 1.37 -34.26 7.31
C GLY A 223 2.43 -33.82 8.33
N LEU A 224 3.71 -33.87 7.96
CA LEU A 224 4.81 -33.34 8.79
C LEU A 224 4.76 -31.81 8.94
N CYS A 225 4.40 -31.08 7.87
CA CYS A 225 4.25 -29.63 7.91
C CYS A 225 3.04 -29.23 8.77
N PHE A 226 1.89 -29.88 8.55
CA PHE A 226 0.64 -29.66 9.26
C PHE A 226 0.76 -29.95 10.76
N SER A 227 1.35 -31.08 11.14
CA SER A 227 1.55 -31.45 12.55
C SER A 227 2.57 -30.54 13.28
N ARG A 228 3.56 -29.98 12.58
CA ARG A 228 4.48 -28.96 13.15
C ARG A 228 3.80 -27.60 13.31
N TYR A 229 2.88 -27.23 12.41
CA TYR A 229 2.07 -26.03 12.54
C TYR A 229 1.14 -26.13 13.76
N HIS A 230 0.34 -27.20 13.86
CA HIS A 230 -0.57 -27.39 15.00
C HIS A 230 0.16 -27.49 16.34
N ARG A 231 1.32 -28.17 16.43
CA ARG A 231 2.10 -28.18 17.68
C ARG A 231 2.50 -26.76 18.14
N LYS A 232 2.77 -25.84 17.21
CA LYS A 232 3.06 -24.44 17.55
C LYS A 232 1.83 -23.65 17.96
N THR A 233 0.65 -23.89 17.38
CA THR A 233 -0.57 -23.20 17.80
C THR A 233 -1.01 -23.66 19.18
N TRP A 234 -0.87 -24.95 19.51
CA TRP A 234 -1.15 -25.47 20.86
C TRP A 234 -0.19 -24.92 21.92
N LEU A 235 1.12 -24.90 21.65
CA LEU A 235 2.12 -24.36 22.58
C LEU A 235 2.05 -22.83 22.81
N LEU A 236 1.33 -22.10 21.96
CA LEU A 236 1.11 -20.64 22.08
C LEU A 236 -0.31 -20.29 22.58
N GLY A 237 -1.17 -21.28 22.80
CA GLY A 237 -2.53 -21.11 23.33
C GLY A 237 -2.66 -21.41 24.83
N THR A 238 -1.54 -21.61 25.52
CA THR A 238 -1.47 -21.96 26.96
C THR A 238 -0.62 -20.96 27.75
N GLN A 239 -0.68 -19.68 27.38
CA GLN A 239 -0.15 -18.52 28.12
C GLN A 239 -1.18 -17.39 28.05
#